data_AF-A0A7Y2WY12-F1
#
_entry.id   AF-A0A7Y2WY12-F1
#
_cell.length_a   1.000
_cell.length_b   1.000
_cell.length_c   1.000
_cell.angle_alpha   90.00
_cell.angle_beta   90.00
_cell.angle_gamma   90.00
#
_symmetry.space_group_name_H-M   'P 1'
#
loop_
_entity.id
_entity.type
_entity.pdbx_description
1 polymer ?
#
loop_
_entity_poly.entity_id
_entity_poly.type
_entity_poly.pdbx_seq_one_letter_code
_entity_poly.pdbx_strand_id
1 'polypeptide(L)'
;MSYFRELYRLPVKDWQREMLDHLHAEELAAICELLGIPVSGTKAERSARIWQARHLRLVLAPYTLGQAGVAQLAKSYRADELLALCRAAGAYAGATKYARAASLIQWREACRQRGQEALDQARAAVAGQPGQKRLL
;
A
#
# COMPACT_ATOMS: atom_id res chain seq x y z
N MET A 1 -3.04 21.74 -13.21
CA MET A 1 -2.13 20.60 -12.96
C MET A 1 -2.96 19.49 -12.33
N SER A 2 -2.70 18.21 -12.65
CA SER A 2 -3.48 17.10 -12.06
C SER A 2 -3.09 16.92 -10.59
N TYR A 3 -4.09 16.96 -9.69
CA TYR A 3 -3.95 16.81 -8.24
C TYR A 3 -3.25 15.50 -7.85
N PHE A 4 -3.48 14.44 -8.64
CA PHE A 4 -2.77 13.17 -8.54
C PHE A 4 -1.25 13.35 -8.57
N ARG A 5 -0.71 14.13 -9.53
CA ARG A 5 0.75 14.34 -9.63
C ARG A 5 1.34 15.07 -8.42
N GLU A 6 0.57 15.90 -7.75
CA GLU A 6 1.01 16.58 -6.53
C GLU A 6 1.05 15.63 -5.34
N LEU A 7 0.04 14.76 -5.19
CA LEU A 7 0.02 13.73 -4.15
C LEU A 7 1.22 12.78 -4.23
N TYR A 8 1.63 12.37 -5.45
CA TYR A 8 2.80 11.50 -5.64
C TYR A 8 4.15 12.14 -5.27
N ARG A 9 4.23 13.47 -5.25
CA ARG A 9 5.46 14.17 -4.85
C ARG A 9 5.61 14.23 -3.34
N LEU A 10 4.52 14.03 -2.60
CA LEU A 10 4.54 14.03 -1.15
C LEU A 10 4.95 12.64 -0.64
N PRO A 11 5.81 12.58 0.39
CA PRO A 11 6.00 11.36 1.15
C PRO A 11 4.66 10.82 1.64
N VAL A 12 4.46 9.50 1.62
CA VAL A 12 3.21 8.86 2.06
C VAL A 12 2.80 9.29 3.48
N LYS A 13 3.76 9.57 4.36
CA LYS A 13 3.52 10.09 5.71
C LYS A 13 2.83 11.47 5.74
N ASP A 14 2.91 12.25 4.67
CA ASP A 14 2.40 13.63 4.60
C ASP A 14 1.04 13.69 3.88
N TRP A 15 0.53 12.55 3.41
CA TRP A 15 -0.81 12.48 2.84
C TRP A 15 -1.88 12.74 3.89
N GLN A 16 -2.86 13.56 3.54
CA GLN A 16 -4.07 13.83 4.31
C GLN A 16 -5.24 13.06 3.71
N ARG A 17 -6.31 12.87 4.49
CA ARG A 17 -7.45 12.05 4.06
C ARG A 17 -8.25 12.74 2.96
N GLU A 18 -8.41 14.04 3.11
CA GLU A 18 -9.11 14.96 2.23
C GLU A 18 -8.48 14.96 0.83
N MET A 19 -7.16 14.73 0.75
CA MET A 19 -6.46 14.60 -0.54
C MET A 19 -6.99 13.42 -1.37
N LEU A 20 -7.43 12.32 -0.72
CA LEU A 20 -7.99 11.17 -1.44
C LEU A 20 -9.41 11.45 -1.96
N ASP A 21 -10.15 12.34 -1.31
CA ASP A 21 -11.53 12.66 -1.69
C ASP A 21 -11.58 13.46 -2.99
N HIS A 22 -10.54 14.25 -3.27
CA HIS A 22 -10.37 15.00 -4.52
C HIS A 22 -10.02 14.15 -5.73
N LEU A 23 -9.60 12.89 -5.54
CA LEU A 23 -9.19 12.03 -6.63
C LEU A 23 -10.37 11.36 -7.32
N HIS A 24 -10.27 11.16 -8.62
CA HIS A 24 -11.21 10.36 -9.39
C HIS A 24 -11.04 8.87 -9.09
N ALA A 25 -12.05 8.06 -9.46
CA ALA A 25 -12.03 6.63 -9.19
C ALA A 25 -10.82 5.94 -9.87
N GLU A 26 -10.49 6.33 -11.09
CA GLU A 26 -9.32 5.82 -11.84
C GLU A 26 -8.00 6.18 -11.17
N GLU A 27 -7.88 7.39 -10.63
CA GLU A 27 -6.71 7.83 -9.87
C GLU A 27 -6.55 7.03 -8.57
N LEU A 28 -7.64 6.77 -7.85
CA LEU A 28 -7.59 5.89 -6.68
C LEU A 28 -7.26 4.44 -7.04
N ALA A 29 -7.70 3.96 -8.22
CA ALA A 29 -7.35 2.64 -8.70
C ALA A 29 -5.84 2.53 -8.96
N ALA A 30 -5.27 3.51 -9.67
CA ALA A 30 -3.82 3.58 -9.91
C ALA A 30 -3.02 3.66 -8.60
N ILE A 31 -3.50 4.40 -7.59
CA ILE A 31 -2.87 4.40 -6.26
C ILE A 31 -2.95 3.03 -5.61
N CYS A 32 -4.10 2.34 -5.65
CA CYS A 32 -4.20 1.00 -5.09
C CYS A 32 -3.19 0.03 -5.74
N GLU A 33 -3.02 0.09 -7.06
CA GLU A 33 -2.06 -0.72 -7.81
C GLU A 33 -0.62 -0.40 -7.39
N LEU A 34 -0.24 0.88 -7.35
CA LEU A 34 1.10 1.30 -6.93
C LEU A 34 1.38 1.01 -5.45
N LEU A 35 0.34 0.97 -4.62
CA LEU A 35 0.41 0.51 -3.25
C LEU A 35 0.30 -1.03 -3.13
N GLY A 36 0.14 -1.78 -4.22
CA GLY A 36 0.02 -3.24 -4.19
C GLY A 36 -1.12 -3.75 -3.30
N ILE A 37 -2.20 -3.00 -3.20
CA ILE A 37 -3.43 -3.33 -2.44
C ILE A 37 -4.61 -3.56 -3.42
N PRO A 38 -5.67 -4.27 -3.00
CA PRO A 38 -6.82 -4.54 -3.86
C PRO A 38 -7.49 -3.26 -4.43
N VAL A 39 -7.81 -3.30 -5.72
CA VAL A 39 -8.48 -2.20 -6.48
C VAL A 39 -10.01 -2.25 -6.39
N SER A 40 -10.58 -3.33 -5.83
CA SER A 40 -12.02 -3.58 -5.82
C SER A 40 -12.84 -2.57 -4.98
N GLY A 41 -14.12 -2.47 -5.33
CA GLY A 41 -15.11 -1.68 -4.60
C GLY A 41 -15.32 -0.25 -5.13
N THR A 42 -16.16 0.48 -4.41
CA THR A 42 -16.53 1.88 -4.63
C THR A 42 -15.33 2.83 -4.42
N LYS A 43 -15.50 4.10 -4.83
CA LYS A 43 -14.52 5.17 -4.58
C LYS A 43 -14.20 5.31 -3.09
N ALA A 44 -15.24 5.31 -2.25
CA ALA A 44 -15.10 5.44 -0.80
C ALA A 44 -14.34 4.26 -0.18
N GLU A 45 -14.64 3.03 -0.60
CA GLU A 45 -13.94 1.84 -0.13
C GLU A 45 -12.46 1.83 -0.54
N ARG A 46 -12.14 2.29 -1.76
CA ARG A 46 -10.75 2.47 -2.21
C ARG A 46 -10.01 3.52 -1.39
N SER A 47 -10.61 4.69 -1.16
CA SER A 47 -10.04 5.75 -0.31
C SER A 47 -9.75 5.24 1.11
N ALA A 48 -10.72 4.56 1.72
CA ALA A 48 -10.55 3.95 3.04
C ALA A 48 -9.42 2.92 3.07
N ARG A 49 -9.31 2.08 2.03
CA ARG A 49 -8.25 1.08 1.92
C ARG A 49 -6.86 1.70 1.75
N ILE A 50 -6.74 2.74 0.93
CA ILE A 50 -5.50 3.51 0.76
C ILE A 50 -5.07 4.10 2.11
N TRP A 51 -6.01 4.70 2.84
CA TRP A 51 -5.73 5.28 4.15
C TRP A 51 -5.28 4.23 5.17
N GLN A 52 -5.98 3.09 5.20
CA GLN A 52 -5.61 1.97 6.06
C GLN A 52 -4.22 1.42 5.73
N ALA A 53 -3.92 1.23 4.44
CA ALA A 53 -2.62 0.75 3.98
C ALA A 53 -1.50 1.74 4.32
N ARG A 54 -1.75 3.04 4.20
CA ARG A 54 -0.82 4.09 4.66
C ARG A 54 -0.54 3.95 6.16
N HIS A 55 -1.58 3.89 7.00
CA HIS A 55 -1.42 3.74 8.44
C HIS A 55 -0.59 2.50 8.80
N LEU A 56 -0.94 1.35 8.22
CA LEU A 56 -0.21 0.09 8.44
C LEU A 56 1.25 0.19 8.01
N ARG A 57 1.55 0.83 6.88
CA ARG A 57 2.94 1.04 6.45
C ARG A 57 3.73 1.88 7.45
N LEU A 58 3.14 2.94 7.99
CA LEU A 58 3.80 3.78 8.98
C LEU A 58 4.04 3.03 10.30
N VAL A 59 3.04 2.27 10.76
CA VAL A 59 3.17 1.38 11.92
C VAL A 59 4.28 0.36 11.71
N LEU A 60 4.35 -0.24 10.53
CA LEU A 60 5.29 -1.31 10.23
C LEU A 60 6.69 -0.82 9.84
N ALA A 61 6.86 0.46 9.45
CA ALA A 61 8.12 1.01 8.93
C ALA A 61 9.36 0.74 9.81
N PRO A 62 9.30 0.79 11.15
CA PRO A 62 10.47 0.55 12.00
C PRO A 62 10.95 -0.92 12.03
N TYR A 63 10.14 -1.87 11.56
CA TYR A 63 10.41 -3.30 11.72
C TYR A 63 11.01 -3.91 10.46
N THR A 64 12.10 -4.66 10.62
CA THR A 64 12.81 -5.29 9.51
C THR A 64 12.15 -6.60 9.06
N LEU A 65 12.48 -7.05 7.85
CA LEU A 65 12.15 -8.40 7.41
C LEU A 65 13.01 -9.42 8.16
N GLY A 66 12.41 -10.54 8.58
CA GLY A 66 13.10 -11.65 9.24
C GLY A 66 12.85 -11.72 10.75
N GLN A 67 13.50 -12.68 11.41
CA GLN A 67 13.20 -13.07 12.79
C GLN A 67 13.36 -11.93 13.80
N ALA A 68 14.40 -11.10 13.65
CA ALA A 68 14.64 -9.97 14.55
C ALA A 68 13.49 -8.94 14.50
N GLY A 69 13.05 -8.54 13.30
CA GLY A 69 11.94 -7.61 13.14
C GLY A 69 10.60 -8.19 13.57
N VAL A 70 10.35 -9.48 13.30
CA VAL A 70 9.17 -10.20 13.79
C VAL A 70 9.12 -10.20 15.32
N ALA A 71 10.24 -10.52 15.97
CA ALA A 71 10.31 -10.54 17.43
C ALA A 71 10.13 -9.13 18.02
N GLN A 72 10.71 -8.11 17.40
CA GLN A 72 10.56 -6.72 17.84
C GLN A 72 9.11 -6.24 17.73
N LEU A 73 8.43 -6.52 16.61
CA LEU A 73 7.02 -6.19 16.40
C LEU A 73 6.13 -6.95 17.40
N ALA A 74 6.39 -8.26 17.58
CA ALA A 74 5.69 -9.09 18.55
C ALA A 74 5.93 -8.63 20.00
N LYS A 75 7.03 -7.95 20.33
CA LYS A 75 7.25 -7.36 21.66
C LYS A 75 6.54 -6.02 21.84
N SER A 76 6.38 -5.25 20.76
CA SER A 76 5.90 -3.86 20.80
C SER A 76 4.37 -3.72 20.97
N TYR A 77 3.60 -4.71 20.53
CA TYR A 77 2.13 -4.67 20.54
C TYR A 77 1.55 -5.80 21.37
N ARG A 78 0.30 -5.70 21.81
CA ARG A 78 -0.46 -6.80 22.40
C ARG A 78 -1.00 -7.74 21.32
N ALA A 79 -1.46 -8.93 21.72
CA ALA A 79 -1.89 -9.96 20.77
C ALA A 79 -3.18 -9.59 20.03
N ASP A 80 -4.12 -8.93 20.71
CA ASP A 80 -5.35 -8.35 20.18
C ASP A 80 -5.08 -7.18 19.23
N GLU A 81 -4.11 -6.32 19.55
CA GLU A 81 -3.66 -5.24 18.67
C GLU A 81 -3.10 -5.77 17.34
N LEU A 82 -2.22 -6.79 17.41
CA LEU A 82 -1.69 -7.44 16.21
C LEU A 82 -2.79 -8.14 15.40
N LEU A 83 -3.81 -8.69 16.07
CA LEU A 83 -4.97 -9.28 15.41
C LEU A 83 -5.77 -8.21 14.67
N ALA A 84 -6.01 -7.05 15.29
CA ALA A 84 -6.70 -5.93 14.66
C ALA A 84 -5.92 -5.42 13.44
N LEU A 85 -4.60 -5.29 13.54
CA LEU A 85 -3.73 -4.92 12.42
C LEU A 85 -3.81 -5.96 11.28
N CYS A 86 -3.74 -7.26 11.58
CA CYS A 86 -3.90 -8.32 10.57
C CYS A 86 -5.24 -8.22 9.83
N ARG A 87 -6.34 -8.04 10.58
CA ARG A 87 -7.68 -7.89 10.01
C ARG A 87 -7.78 -6.65 9.12
N ALA A 88 -7.25 -5.53 9.59
CA ALA A 88 -7.26 -4.29 8.83
C ALA A 88 -6.41 -4.37 7.55
N ALA A 89 -5.35 -5.19 7.56
CA ALA A 89 -4.51 -5.47 6.40
C ALA A 89 -5.13 -6.49 5.42
N GLY A 90 -6.15 -7.25 5.85
CA GLY A 90 -6.58 -8.46 5.17
C GLY A 90 -5.52 -9.56 5.15
N ALA A 91 -4.58 -9.52 6.10
CA ALA A 91 -3.50 -10.49 6.23
C ALA A 91 -3.92 -11.70 7.07
N TYR A 92 -3.25 -12.83 6.87
CA TYR A 92 -3.44 -14.02 7.70
C TYR A 92 -3.21 -13.69 9.19
N ALA A 93 -4.11 -14.17 10.04
CA ALA A 93 -4.06 -13.97 11.48
C ALA A 93 -3.78 -15.30 12.18
N GLY A 94 -2.52 -15.68 12.29
CA GLY A 94 -2.12 -16.91 12.98
C GLY A 94 -2.53 -16.94 14.46
N ALA A 95 -2.48 -18.14 15.05
CA ALA A 95 -2.83 -18.35 16.45
C ALA A 95 -1.87 -17.65 17.42
N THR A 96 -0.60 -17.51 17.06
CA THR A 96 0.43 -16.91 17.90
C THR A 96 0.72 -15.47 17.54
N LYS A 97 1.24 -14.72 18.51
CA LYS A 97 1.66 -13.33 18.35
C LYS A 97 2.76 -13.17 17.29
N TYR A 98 3.72 -14.08 17.28
CA TYR A 98 4.81 -14.12 16.31
C TYR A 98 4.30 -14.42 14.90
N ALA A 99 3.33 -15.33 14.75
CA ALA A 99 2.71 -15.60 13.46
C ALA A 99 2.01 -14.35 12.88
N ARG A 100 1.26 -13.62 13.71
CA ARG A 100 0.61 -12.35 13.30
C ARG A 100 1.64 -11.29 12.90
N ALA A 101 2.69 -11.11 13.70
CA ALA A 101 3.77 -10.18 13.39
C ALA A 101 4.48 -10.54 12.06
N ALA A 102 4.76 -11.83 11.84
CA ALA A 102 5.33 -12.32 10.59
C ALA A 102 4.39 -12.06 9.39
N SER A 103 3.08 -12.33 9.54
CA SER A 103 2.10 -12.08 8.49
C SER A 103 1.98 -10.60 8.13
N LEU A 104 2.08 -9.69 9.10
CA LEU A 104 2.07 -8.23 8.85
C LEU A 104 3.32 -7.76 8.10
N ILE A 105 4.50 -8.25 8.51
CA ILE A 105 5.75 -7.92 7.82
C ILE A 105 5.74 -8.47 6.40
N GLN A 106 5.30 -9.71 6.21
CA GLN A 106 5.14 -10.32 4.88
C GLN A 106 4.11 -9.57 4.03
N TRP A 107 2.98 -9.14 4.60
CA TRP A 107 1.99 -8.32 3.91
C TRP A 107 2.62 -7.03 3.36
N ARG A 108 3.43 -6.33 4.17
CA ARG A 108 4.11 -5.10 3.76
C ARG A 108 5.04 -5.36 2.57
N GLU A 109 5.84 -6.42 2.65
CA GLU A 109 6.77 -6.78 1.57
C GLU A 109 6.03 -7.20 0.30
N ALA A 110 4.97 -8.00 0.40
CA ALA A 110 4.16 -8.40 -0.74
C ALA A 110 3.48 -7.19 -1.42
N CYS A 111 2.98 -6.22 -0.64
CA CYS A 111 2.47 -4.96 -1.18
C CYS A 111 3.56 -4.15 -1.89
N ARG A 112 4.77 -4.07 -1.33
CA ARG A 112 5.91 -3.39 -1.97
C ARG A 112 6.28 -4.05 -3.29
N GLN A 113 6.35 -5.38 -3.31
CA GLN A 113 6.65 -6.15 -4.51
C GLN A 113 5.59 -5.93 -5.60
N ARG A 114 4.30 -6.11 -5.29
CA ARG A 114 3.21 -5.89 -6.27
C ARG A 114 3.18 -4.45 -6.80
N GLY A 115 3.40 -3.47 -5.94
CA GLY A 115 3.48 -2.07 -6.36
C GLY A 115 4.64 -1.79 -7.31
N GLN A 116 5.80 -2.42 -7.06
CA GLN A 116 6.95 -2.33 -7.95
C GLN A 116 6.69 -3.01 -9.30
N GLU A 117 6.09 -4.20 -9.29
CA GLU A 117 5.69 -4.92 -10.51
C GLU A 117 4.72 -4.08 -11.36
N ALA A 118 3.72 -3.45 -10.74
CA ALA A 118 2.79 -2.55 -11.44
C ALA A 118 3.50 -1.33 -12.05
N LEU A 119 4.45 -0.74 -11.33
CA LEU A 119 5.24 0.39 -11.84
C LEU A 119 6.11 -0.03 -13.03
N ASP A 120 6.73 -1.19 -12.97
CA ASP A 120 7.59 -1.71 -14.03
C ASP A 120 6.77 -2.06 -15.28
N GLN A 121 5.58 -2.64 -15.11
CA GLN A 121 4.62 -2.86 -16.22
C GLN A 121 4.20 -1.54 -16.87
N ALA A 122 3.87 -0.51 -16.09
CA ALA A 122 3.51 0.80 -16.62
C ALA A 122 4.67 1.45 -17.39
N ARG A 123 5.91 1.35 -16.88
CA ARG A 123 7.11 1.84 -17.57
C ARG A 123 7.36 1.09 -18.88
N ALA A 124 7.24 -0.23 -18.88
CA ALA A 124 7.40 -1.06 -20.07
C ALA A 124 6.35 -0.72 -21.14
N ALA A 125 5.10 -0.48 -20.74
CA ALA A 125 4.03 -0.08 -21.66
C ALA A 125 4.31 1.27 -22.34
N VAL A 126 4.87 2.24 -21.61
CA VAL A 126 5.28 3.53 -22.19
C VAL A 126 6.48 3.38 -23.13
N ALA A 127 7.48 2.58 -22.75
CA ALA A 127 8.65 2.34 -23.59
C ALA A 127 8.33 1.52 -24.85
N GLY A 128 7.34 0.63 -24.77
CA GLY A 128 6.86 -0.25 -25.84
C GLY A 128 5.84 0.38 -26.79
N GLN A 129 5.62 1.70 -26.75
CA GLN A 129 4.81 2.42 -27.74
C GLN A 129 5.69 2.96 -28.89
N PRO A 130 5.85 2.23 -30.00
CA PRO A 130 6.39 2.79 -31.23
C PRO A 130 5.35 3.72 -31.87
N GLY A 131 5.64 5.02 -31.90
CA GLY A 131 5.02 5.97 -32.84
C GLY A 131 3.54 6.32 -32.61
N GLN A 132 3.23 7.06 -31.55
CA GLN A 132 2.07 7.96 -31.62
C GLN A 132 2.49 9.18 -32.46
N LYS A 133 2.02 9.19 -33.71
CA LYS A 133 2.32 10.15 -34.78
C LYS A 133 2.58 11.57 -34.28
N ARG A 134 3.79 12.09 -34.56
CA ARG A 134 3.98 13.52 -34.84
C ARG A 134 3.12 13.85 -36.06
N LEU A 135 1.90 14.30 -35.85
CA LEU A 135 1.13 15.06 -36.83
C LEU A 135 1.33 16.53 -36.47
N LEU A 136 2.38 17.10 -37.05
CA LEU A 136 2.41 18.50 -37.50
C LEU A 136 2.51 18.44 -39.02
#